data_AF-A0A928IJ06-F1
#
_entry.id   AF-A0A928IJ06-F1
#
_cell.length_a   1.000
_cell.length_b   1.000
_cell.length_c   1.000
_cell.angle_alpha   90.00
_cell.angle_beta   90.00
_cell.angle_gamma   90.00
#
_symmetry.space_group_name_H-M   'P 1'
#
loop_
_entity.id
_entity.type
_entity.pdbx_description
1 polymer ?
#
loop_
_entity_poly.entity_id
_entity_poly.type
_entity_poly.pdbx_seq_one_letter_code
_entity_poly.pdbx_strand_id
1 'polypeptide(L)'
;MSAKKTLAGRQKKAIIIAACALVLLCVALAVVNALVSRFEFVDADGTQYTVKKSDGAYALFDGDGYMLDTTFENGKEYFVTDAGTLVSVSATGKASVYAVVDAVGGESVSDYNMLMVFPKLESAAIRSLRVTNTHGTYTFEKKDGATVLRGYESVSYNAENYSYLAALCGSMVVMNGGRYGEEVIAKYGLAEYGLDAPQASFTVTSDAGKVYTVHVGDAIVSGNGYYVMLEGRETVYIVNAYYSMLLDPIESYITPMLAYGVNENNYPEVENFRVYQYSYDESGAPSASLVTALTFWPYEERENTEYQTQSYKMIDEDLLAYVPESTAVTLTMEKLGALETAKVVKLGISDKAIMEYGLDKPRTLLSYDFKSVTSAGTYYLKNRFWFSEETELGTYFVMAESEISKDGKTYVPLDALDYILEVGASSLPFLTWNTIDWVEPYYFHVNIMLMDTVEIETPAGKMVLTFDIGKDDVERIVATMNGETRTIDVRQFKELYRHMLYGTLFGQAEKSEEELKALVADKDKWQLSYRVKTKKTDKTEGIDNVYSFYQLGESNSYLTINGGGEFYVLTKEVVKIAEYAKMLWNGEKIVE
;
A
#
# COMPACT_ATOMS: atom_id res chain seq x y z
N MET A 1 -113.08 -28.03 -6.74
CA MET A 1 -111.65 -27.65 -6.63
C MET A 1 -111.55 -26.14 -6.38
N SER A 2 -111.38 -25.64 -5.15
CA SER A 2 -111.03 -24.20 -4.95
C SER A 2 -110.49 -23.81 -3.56
N ALA A 3 -110.01 -24.76 -2.73
CA ALA A 3 -109.51 -24.43 -1.38
C ALA A 3 -107.98 -24.57 -1.19
N LYS A 4 -107.25 -25.16 -2.15
CA LYS A 4 -105.80 -25.40 -2.02
C LYS A 4 -104.90 -24.26 -2.50
N LYS A 5 -105.42 -23.24 -3.20
CA LYS A 5 -104.62 -22.13 -3.76
C LYS A 5 -104.28 -21.02 -2.74
N THR A 6 -104.96 -20.95 -1.59
CA THR A 6 -104.79 -19.86 -0.61
C THR A 6 -103.75 -20.14 0.47
N LEU A 7 -103.44 -21.41 0.79
CA LEU A 7 -102.47 -21.77 1.82
C LEU A 7 -101.01 -21.73 1.33
N ALA A 8 -100.75 -22.25 0.12
CA ALA A 8 -99.41 -22.30 -0.46
C ALA A 8 -98.81 -20.91 -0.74
N GLY A 9 -99.66 -19.93 -1.12
CA GLY A 9 -99.24 -18.55 -1.32
C GLY A 9 -98.87 -17.83 -0.01
N ARG A 10 -99.55 -18.14 1.10
CA ARG A 10 -99.22 -17.61 2.43
C ARG A 10 -97.94 -18.23 2.99
N GLN A 11 -97.73 -19.54 2.82
CA GLN A 11 -96.48 -20.20 3.24
C GLN A 11 -95.25 -19.71 2.46
N LYS A 12 -95.35 -19.53 1.13
CA LYS A 12 -94.26 -18.95 0.34
C LYS A 12 -93.90 -17.53 0.78
N LYS A 13 -94.90 -16.68 1.04
CA LYS A 13 -94.65 -15.31 1.56
C LYS A 13 -93.99 -15.33 2.94
N ALA A 14 -94.43 -16.21 3.83
CA ALA A 14 -93.83 -16.35 5.17
C ALA A 14 -92.36 -16.82 5.11
N ILE A 15 -92.03 -17.78 4.23
CA ILE A 15 -90.66 -18.25 4.03
C ILE A 15 -89.77 -17.15 3.44
N ILE A 16 -90.26 -16.39 2.46
CA ILE A 16 -89.51 -15.27 1.88
C ILE A 16 -89.26 -14.18 2.93
N ILE A 17 -90.26 -13.84 3.75
CA ILE A 17 -90.09 -12.86 4.83
C ILE A 17 -89.09 -13.36 5.87
N ALA A 18 -89.15 -14.64 6.26
CA ALA A 18 -88.20 -15.23 7.20
C ALA A 18 -86.77 -15.27 6.63
N ALA A 19 -86.60 -15.60 5.34
CA ALA A 19 -85.31 -15.57 4.67
C ALA A 19 -84.73 -14.15 4.59
N CYS A 20 -85.55 -13.15 4.25
CA CYS A 20 -85.14 -11.74 4.26
C CYS A 20 -84.76 -11.27 5.67
N ALA A 21 -85.50 -11.67 6.71
CA ALA A 21 -85.16 -11.36 8.10
C ALA A 21 -83.85 -12.02 8.54
N LEU A 22 -83.58 -13.25 8.11
CA LEU A 22 -82.33 -13.95 8.40
C LEU A 22 -81.13 -13.27 7.72
N VAL A 23 -81.28 -12.86 6.46
CA VAL A 23 -80.23 -12.11 5.74
C VAL A 23 -79.98 -10.76 6.41
N LEU A 24 -81.03 -10.03 6.82
CA LEU A 24 -80.88 -8.79 7.58
C LEU A 24 -80.18 -9.00 8.92
N LEU A 25 -80.47 -10.10 9.62
CA LEU A 25 -79.78 -10.49 10.85
C LEU A 25 -78.31 -10.83 10.60
N CYS A 26 -77.98 -11.58 9.55
CA CYS A 26 -76.60 -11.89 9.19
C CYS A 26 -75.82 -10.63 8.78
N VAL A 27 -76.45 -9.72 8.03
CA VAL A 27 -75.84 -8.43 7.67
C VAL A 27 -75.67 -7.55 8.91
N ALA A 28 -76.67 -7.47 9.79
CA ALA A 28 -76.55 -6.74 11.05
C ALA A 28 -75.46 -7.33 11.95
N LEU A 29 -75.34 -8.66 12.03
CA LEU A 29 -74.28 -9.33 12.80
C LEU A 29 -72.90 -9.10 12.18
N ALA A 30 -72.79 -9.09 10.85
CA ALA A 30 -71.56 -8.76 10.15
C ALA A 30 -71.15 -7.29 10.35
N VAL A 31 -72.11 -6.36 10.32
CA VAL A 31 -71.88 -4.94 10.62
C VAL A 31 -71.49 -4.73 12.08
N VAL A 32 -72.16 -5.40 13.02
CA VAL A 32 -71.80 -5.36 14.45
C VAL A 32 -70.41 -5.95 14.66
N ASN A 33 -70.08 -7.08 14.03
CA ASN A 33 -68.75 -7.67 14.12
C ASN A 33 -67.66 -6.75 13.53
N ALA A 34 -67.95 -6.05 12.42
CA ALA A 34 -67.05 -5.07 11.81
C ALA A 34 -66.90 -3.77 12.63
N LEU A 35 -67.89 -3.42 13.45
CA LEU A 35 -67.85 -2.27 14.36
C LEU A 35 -67.16 -2.62 15.68
N VAL A 36 -67.38 -3.83 16.21
CA VAL A 36 -66.83 -4.29 17.50
C VAL A 36 -65.36 -4.71 17.39
N SER A 37 -64.84 -4.96 16.17
CA SER A 37 -63.44 -5.32 15.93
C SER A 37 -62.52 -4.13 15.59
N ARG A 38 -62.95 -2.90 15.90
CA ARG A 38 -62.15 -1.67 15.81
C ARG A 38 -61.81 -1.18 17.21
N PHE A 39 -60.52 -1.07 17.51
CA PHE A 39 -60.04 -0.45 18.74
C PHE A 39 -59.34 0.86 18.40
N GLU A 40 -59.42 1.82 19.30
CA GLU A 40 -58.68 3.07 19.18
C GLU A 40 -57.39 2.96 19.98
N PHE A 41 -56.30 3.41 19.37
CA PHE A 41 -55.03 3.66 20.03
C PHE A 41 -54.77 5.16 19.94
N VAL A 42 -54.54 5.79 21.09
CA VAL A 42 -54.16 7.21 21.14
C VAL A 42 -52.70 7.25 21.52
N ASP A 43 -51.89 7.87 20.67
CA ASP A 43 -50.46 8.03 20.91
C ASP A 43 -50.20 9.15 21.94
N ALA A 44 -48.96 9.26 22.43
CA ALA A 44 -48.58 10.19 23.49
C ALA A 44 -48.79 11.67 23.11
N ASP A 45 -48.76 11.99 21.81
CA ASP A 45 -49.03 13.32 21.25
C ASP A 45 -50.54 13.61 21.08
N GLY A 46 -51.41 12.65 21.36
CA GLY A 46 -52.86 12.74 21.20
C GLY A 46 -53.38 12.33 19.83
N THR A 47 -52.51 11.92 18.90
CA THR A 47 -52.89 11.43 17.57
C THR A 47 -53.63 10.09 17.71
N GLN A 48 -54.75 9.94 17.00
CA GLN A 48 -55.60 8.75 17.08
C GLN A 48 -55.36 7.81 15.90
N TYR A 49 -55.11 6.55 16.23
CA TYR A 49 -54.92 5.45 15.29
C TYR A 49 -56.01 4.39 15.47
N THR A 50 -56.34 3.70 14.39
CA THR A 50 -57.34 2.62 14.42
C THR A 50 -56.65 1.26 14.34
N VAL A 51 -56.91 0.39 15.31
CA VAL A 51 -56.55 -1.03 15.24
C VAL A 51 -57.70 -1.79 14.60
N LYS A 52 -57.47 -2.41 13.43
CA LYS A 52 -58.48 -3.27 12.77
C LYS A 52 -57.84 -4.56 12.26
N LYS A 53 -58.68 -5.58 12.10
CA LYS A 53 -58.23 -6.87 11.54
C LYS A 53 -58.01 -6.75 10.03
N SER A 54 -56.81 -7.07 9.57
CA SER A 54 -56.39 -7.10 8.16
C SER A 54 -55.65 -8.40 7.89
N ASP A 55 -56.02 -9.13 6.83
CA ASP A 55 -55.40 -10.40 6.43
C ASP A 55 -55.16 -11.43 7.56
N GLY A 56 -56.12 -11.52 8.49
CA GLY A 56 -56.10 -12.51 9.56
C GLY A 56 -55.42 -12.07 10.87
N ALA A 57 -54.67 -10.96 10.86
CA ALA A 57 -54.03 -10.36 12.03
C ALA A 57 -54.59 -8.96 12.34
N TYR A 58 -54.31 -8.41 13.51
CA TYR A 58 -54.63 -7.01 13.82
C TYR A 58 -53.47 -6.12 13.38
N ALA A 59 -53.79 -5.03 12.70
CA ALA A 59 -52.82 -4.02 12.27
C ALA A 59 -53.29 -2.62 12.68
N LEU A 60 -52.34 -1.69 12.72
CA LEU A 60 -52.56 -0.29 13.09
C LEU A 60 -52.68 0.58 11.84
N PHE A 61 -53.63 1.51 11.84
CA PHE A 61 -53.95 2.36 10.69
C PHE A 61 -54.05 3.82 11.11
N ASP A 62 -53.65 4.72 10.21
CA ASP A 62 -53.77 6.17 10.38
C ASP A 62 -55.23 6.67 10.27
N GLY A 63 -55.41 7.99 10.44
CA GLY A 63 -56.72 8.64 10.34
C GLY A 63 -57.36 8.60 8.95
N ASP A 64 -56.55 8.41 7.90
CA ASP A 64 -56.99 8.26 6.51
C ASP A 64 -57.29 6.81 6.13
N GLY A 65 -56.97 5.86 7.03
CA GLY A 65 -57.25 4.45 6.92
C GLY A 65 -56.16 3.62 6.22
N TYR A 66 -54.97 4.18 6.00
CA TYR A 66 -53.77 3.48 5.52
C TYR A 66 -53.09 2.72 6.66
N MET A 67 -52.54 1.56 6.33
CA MET A 67 -51.82 0.74 7.31
C MET A 67 -50.47 1.39 7.59
N LEU A 68 -50.10 1.46 8.86
CA LEU A 68 -48.78 1.98 9.25
C LEU A 68 -47.67 0.99 8.88
N ASP A 69 -46.49 1.53 8.61
CA ASP A 69 -45.29 0.73 8.36
C ASP A 69 -44.88 -0.07 9.59
N THR A 70 -44.21 -1.21 9.36
CA THR A 70 -43.72 -2.09 10.43
C THR A 70 -42.21 -2.21 10.46
N THR A 71 -41.67 -2.44 11.66
CA THR A 71 -40.26 -2.77 11.91
C THR A 71 -40.14 -4.02 12.79
N PHE A 72 -38.99 -4.67 12.77
CA PHE A 72 -38.73 -5.90 13.52
C PHE A 72 -37.66 -5.69 14.59
N GLU A 73 -38.01 -5.90 15.86
CA GLU A 73 -37.04 -5.93 16.98
C GLU A 73 -37.16 -7.23 17.77
N ASN A 74 -36.03 -7.87 18.09
CA ASN A 74 -35.98 -9.10 18.89
C ASN A 74 -36.92 -10.22 18.40
N GLY A 75 -37.08 -10.32 17.07
CA GLY A 75 -37.98 -11.29 16.43
C GLY A 75 -39.48 -10.98 16.58
N LYS A 76 -39.85 -9.75 16.96
CA LYS A 76 -41.24 -9.27 17.07
C LYS A 76 -41.46 -8.07 16.16
N GLU A 77 -42.65 -8.02 15.57
CA GLU A 77 -43.08 -6.93 14.69
C GLU A 77 -43.75 -5.80 15.49
N TYR A 78 -43.44 -4.56 15.12
CA TYR A 78 -43.98 -3.34 15.71
C TYR A 78 -44.43 -2.38 14.61
N PHE A 79 -45.57 -1.73 14.81
CA PHE A 79 -46.06 -0.64 13.95
C PHE A 79 -45.43 0.68 14.37
N VAL A 80 -45.12 1.55 13.42
CA VAL A 80 -44.54 2.87 13.71
C VAL A 80 -45.57 3.96 13.48
N THR A 81 -45.84 4.78 14.49
CA THR A 81 -46.73 5.95 14.36
C THR A 81 -46.00 7.13 13.69
N ASP A 82 -46.75 8.16 13.30
CA ASP A 82 -46.19 9.40 12.73
C ASP A 82 -45.28 10.14 13.74
N ALA A 83 -45.52 9.93 15.05
CA ALA A 83 -44.68 10.46 16.13
C ALA A 83 -43.44 9.58 16.41
N GLY A 84 -43.21 8.52 15.63
CA GLY A 84 -42.08 7.59 15.83
C GLY A 84 -42.27 6.63 17.00
N THR A 85 -43.49 6.51 17.54
CA THR A 85 -43.80 5.54 18.60
C THR A 85 -43.85 4.13 17.99
N LEU A 86 -43.08 3.21 18.58
CA LEU A 86 -43.18 1.79 18.28
C LEU A 86 -44.35 1.17 19.05
N VAL A 87 -45.32 0.64 18.33
CA VAL A 87 -46.55 0.08 18.89
C VAL A 87 -46.64 -1.40 18.57
N SER A 88 -46.69 -2.22 19.61
CA SER A 88 -47.01 -3.64 19.48
C SER A 88 -48.52 -3.84 19.43
N VAL A 89 -49.01 -4.64 18.48
CA VAL A 89 -50.43 -5.02 18.41
C VAL A 89 -50.55 -6.52 18.63
N SER A 90 -51.20 -6.91 19.72
CA SER A 90 -51.41 -8.32 20.06
C SER A 90 -52.44 -9.01 19.15
N ALA A 91 -52.48 -10.34 19.17
CA ALA A 91 -53.47 -11.14 18.44
C ALA A 91 -54.94 -10.83 18.81
N THR A 92 -55.19 -10.17 19.94
CA THR A 92 -56.52 -9.74 20.38
C THR A 92 -56.84 -8.28 20.02
N GLY A 93 -55.97 -7.59 19.28
CA GLY A 93 -56.15 -6.20 18.88
C GLY A 93 -55.82 -5.18 19.98
N LYS A 94 -55.22 -5.61 21.10
CA LYS A 94 -54.71 -4.69 22.12
C LYS A 94 -53.39 -4.09 21.63
N ALA A 95 -53.38 -2.78 21.44
CA ALA A 95 -52.18 -1.99 21.16
C ALA A 95 -51.46 -1.63 22.48
N SER A 96 -50.13 -1.74 22.49
CA SER A 96 -49.29 -1.29 23.58
C SER A 96 -48.02 -0.64 23.06
N VAL A 97 -47.73 0.55 23.58
CA VAL A 97 -46.47 1.26 23.31
C VAL A 97 -45.30 0.40 23.79
N TYR A 98 -44.38 0.13 22.86
CA TYR A 98 -43.10 -0.52 23.14
C TYR A 98 -42.02 0.53 23.40
N ALA A 99 -41.95 1.59 22.60
CA ALA A 99 -41.05 2.72 22.79
C ALA A 99 -41.66 4.00 22.19
N VAL A 100 -41.40 5.16 22.80
CA VAL A 100 -41.71 6.49 22.25
C VAL A 100 -40.38 7.13 21.86
N VAL A 101 -40.19 7.53 20.60
CA VAL A 101 -38.99 8.27 20.17
C VAL A 101 -39.27 9.76 20.29
N ASP A 102 -39.26 10.27 21.52
CA ASP A 102 -39.45 11.69 21.79
C ASP A 102 -38.16 12.48 21.49
N ALA A 103 -38.09 13.15 20.33
CA ALA A 103 -36.94 13.97 19.96
C ALA A 103 -37.00 15.34 20.66
N VAL A 104 -35.99 15.67 21.46
CA VAL A 104 -35.88 16.95 22.19
C VAL A 104 -34.75 17.80 21.61
N GLY A 105 -35.01 19.10 21.45
CA GLY A 105 -33.94 20.11 21.35
C GLY A 105 -32.91 19.89 20.24
N GLY A 106 -33.36 19.77 18.98
CA GLY A 106 -32.48 19.62 17.83
C GLY A 106 -31.97 18.19 17.59
N GLU A 107 -32.49 17.19 18.32
CA GLU A 107 -32.47 15.78 17.90
C GLU A 107 -33.29 15.60 16.61
N SER A 108 -33.09 14.48 15.91
CA SER A 108 -33.93 14.08 14.78
C SER A 108 -34.19 12.59 14.79
N VAL A 109 -35.05 12.13 13.89
CA VAL A 109 -35.35 10.71 13.69
C VAL A 109 -34.82 10.30 12.32
N SER A 110 -34.12 9.18 12.24
CA SER A 110 -33.61 8.62 10.99
C SER A 110 -34.72 7.99 10.14
N ASP A 111 -34.42 7.65 8.89
CA ASP A 111 -35.35 6.96 7.98
C ASP A 111 -35.86 5.60 8.52
N TYR A 112 -35.15 5.02 9.51
CA TYR A 112 -35.52 3.76 10.18
C TYR A 112 -36.14 3.98 11.57
N ASN A 113 -36.63 5.20 11.83
CA ASN A 113 -37.25 5.59 13.10
C ASN A 113 -36.34 5.47 14.33
N MET A 114 -35.02 5.47 14.14
CA MET A 114 -34.06 5.54 15.24
C MET A 114 -33.73 6.99 15.60
N LEU A 115 -33.61 7.27 16.90
CA LEU A 115 -33.18 8.57 17.40
C LEU A 115 -31.78 8.92 16.90
N MET A 116 -31.60 10.16 16.48
CA MET A 116 -30.31 10.73 16.11
C MET A 116 -29.98 11.93 16.98
N VAL A 117 -28.71 12.08 17.31
CA VAL A 117 -28.22 13.19 18.14
C VAL A 117 -28.44 14.53 17.44
N PHE A 118 -28.36 14.58 16.12
CA PHE A 118 -28.69 15.76 15.30
C PHE A 118 -29.16 15.34 13.90
N PRO A 119 -29.82 16.25 13.13
CA PRO A 119 -30.23 16.02 11.75
C PRO A 119 -29.11 15.47 10.89
N LYS A 120 -29.39 14.35 10.21
CA LYS A 120 -28.46 13.70 9.28
C LYS A 120 -27.82 14.72 8.32
N LEU A 121 -26.51 14.65 8.21
CA LEU A 121 -25.72 15.31 7.19
C LEU A 121 -25.20 14.25 6.22
N GLU A 122 -25.64 14.33 4.97
CA GLU A 122 -25.06 13.49 3.91
C GLU A 122 -23.57 13.79 3.76
N SER A 123 -22.72 12.78 3.56
CA SER A 123 -21.27 12.97 3.45
C SER A 123 -20.90 13.97 2.36
N ALA A 124 -21.65 13.99 1.26
CA ALA A 124 -21.48 14.95 0.17
C ALA A 124 -21.81 16.41 0.55
N ALA A 125 -22.52 16.64 1.65
CA ALA A 125 -22.85 17.97 2.18
C ALA A 125 -21.94 18.41 3.34
N ILE A 126 -21.00 17.56 3.78
CA ILE A 126 -20.00 17.89 4.80
C ILE A 126 -18.92 18.75 4.14
N ARG A 127 -18.77 19.99 4.63
CA ARG A 127 -17.73 20.93 4.19
C ARG A 127 -16.42 20.69 4.93
N SER A 128 -16.49 20.43 6.22
CA SER A 128 -15.33 20.06 7.03
C SER A 128 -15.70 19.11 8.17
N LEU A 129 -14.75 18.26 8.51
CA LEU A 129 -14.78 17.37 9.66
C LEU A 129 -13.48 17.57 10.44
N ARG A 130 -13.59 18.13 11.64
CA ARG A 130 -12.47 18.29 12.57
C ARG A 130 -12.59 17.23 13.66
N VAL A 131 -11.50 16.53 13.96
CA VAL A 131 -11.43 15.56 15.06
C VAL A 131 -10.31 15.99 16.00
N THR A 132 -10.53 15.88 17.31
CA THR A 132 -9.53 16.07 18.35
C THR A 132 -9.58 14.87 19.27
N ASN A 133 -8.44 14.21 19.47
CA ASN A 133 -8.29 13.06 20.36
C ASN A 133 -6.94 13.14 21.09
N THR A 134 -6.57 12.06 21.77
CA THR A 134 -5.30 11.94 22.52
C THR A 134 -4.05 12.04 21.63
N HIS A 135 -4.18 11.82 20.33
CA HIS A 135 -3.09 11.93 19.34
C HIS A 135 -2.96 13.33 18.72
N GLY A 136 -3.95 14.20 18.94
CA GLY A 136 -3.93 15.58 18.47
C GLY A 136 -5.22 15.99 17.76
N THR A 137 -5.12 17.00 16.91
CA THR A 137 -6.25 17.53 16.13
C THR A 137 -5.94 17.47 14.65
N TYR A 138 -6.89 16.97 13.87
CA TYR A 138 -6.84 17.00 12.40
C TYR A 138 -8.15 17.51 11.81
N THR A 139 -8.11 17.94 10.54
CA THR A 139 -9.31 18.44 9.85
C THR A 139 -9.28 18.05 8.38
N PHE A 140 -10.29 17.29 7.97
CA PHE A 140 -10.62 17.13 6.55
C PHE A 140 -11.51 18.29 6.12
N GLU A 141 -11.25 18.87 4.96
CA GLU A 141 -12.07 19.94 4.41
C GLU A 141 -12.15 19.92 2.88
N LYS A 142 -13.24 20.46 2.35
CA LYS A 142 -13.38 20.70 0.92
C LYS A 142 -12.55 21.90 0.49
N LYS A 143 -11.63 21.70 -0.44
CA LYS A 143 -10.84 22.72 -1.13
C LYS A 143 -10.84 22.43 -2.63
N ASP A 144 -11.19 23.43 -3.44
CA ASP A 144 -11.25 23.31 -4.91
C ASP A 144 -12.08 22.11 -5.43
N GLY A 145 -13.16 21.76 -4.70
CA GLY A 145 -14.05 20.65 -5.05
C GLY A 145 -13.57 19.25 -4.63
N ALA A 146 -12.37 19.13 -4.08
CA ALA A 146 -11.84 17.89 -3.51
C ALA A 146 -11.79 17.96 -1.98
N THR A 147 -11.86 16.81 -1.31
CA THR A 147 -11.57 16.74 0.14
C THR A 147 -10.07 16.60 0.34
N VAL A 148 -9.48 17.46 1.17
CA VAL A 148 -8.06 17.47 1.52
C VAL A 148 -7.88 17.42 3.04
N LEU A 149 -6.72 16.96 3.50
CA LEU A 149 -6.31 17.09 4.90
C LEU A 149 -5.67 18.48 5.09
N ARG A 150 -6.25 19.31 5.95
CA ARG A 150 -5.77 20.67 6.18
C ARG A 150 -4.33 20.67 6.68
N GLY A 151 -3.45 21.41 6.00
CA GLY A 151 -2.02 21.50 6.31
C GLY A 151 -1.17 20.43 5.60
N TYR A 152 -1.82 19.44 4.98
CA TYR A 152 -1.19 18.33 4.26
C TYR A 152 -1.94 18.08 2.95
N GLU A 153 -2.30 19.15 2.24
CA GLU A 153 -3.19 19.07 1.08
C GLU A 153 -2.67 18.21 -0.08
N SER A 154 -1.36 17.95 -0.13
CA SER A 154 -0.73 17.07 -1.13
C SER A 154 -0.57 15.62 -0.66
N VAL A 155 -0.77 15.33 0.62
CA VAL A 155 -0.65 13.97 1.17
C VAL A 155 -1.89 13.16 0.82
N SER A 156 -1.66 11.96 0.27
CA SER A 156 -2.74 11.03 -0.07
C SER A 156 -3.26 10.31 1.17
N TYR A 157 -4.58 10.23 1.31
CA TYR A 157 -5.25 9.50 2.38
C TYR A 157 -6.16 8.41 1.80
N ASN A 158 -6.52 7.44 2.64
CA ASN A 158 -7.46 6.39 2.31
C ASN A 158 -8.88 6.96 2.22
N ALA A 159 -9.35 7.16 0.99
CA ALA A 159 -10.66 7.74 0.70
C ALA A 159 -11.83 6.89 1.23
N GLU A 160 -11.67 5.57 1.33
CA GLU A 160 -12.67 4.67 1.90
C GLU A 160 -12.80 4.88 3.40
N ASN A 161 -11.67 4.89 4.12
CA ASN A 161 -11.64 5.17 5.57
C ASN A 161 -12.22 6.56 5.88
N TYR A 162 -11.87 7.57 5.09
CA TYR A 162 -12.47 8.90 5.23
C TYR A 162 -13.98 8.88 4.97
N SER A 163 -14.44 8.21 3.90
CA SER A 163 -15.86 8.14 3.56
C SER A 163 -16.68 7.50 4.68
N TYR A 164 -16.13 6.44 5.29
CA TYR A 164 -16.73 5.79 6.45
C TYR A 164 -16.78 6.73 7.67
N LEU A 165 -15.66 7.40 7.99
CA LEU A 165 -15.60 8.37 9.09
C LEU A 165 -16.60 9.53 8.88
N ALA A 166 -16.69 10.08 7.67
CA ALA A 166 -17.60 11.16 7.33
C ALA A 166 -19.06 10.73 7.47
N ALA A 167 -19.42 9.52 7.03
CA ALA A 167 -20.76 8.96 7.20
C ALA A 167 -21.11 8.76 8.68
N LEU A 168 -20.17 8.22 9.46
CA LEU A 168 -20.33 8.01 10.91
C LEU A 168 -20.55 9.33 11.65
N CYS A 169 -19.77 10.37 11.30
CA CYS A 169 -19.88 11.69 11.91
C CYS A 169 -21.08 12.49 11.39
N GLY A 170 -21.58 12.20 10.19
CA GLY A 170 -22.75 12.85 9.60
C GLY A 170 -24.09 12.25 10.04
N SER A 171 -24.10 11.00 10.52
CA SER A 171 -25.32 10.25 10.82
C SER A 171 -25.24 9.58 12.19
N MET A 172 -25.29 10.37 13.26
CA MET A 172 -25.15 9.85 14.63
C MET A 172 -26.43 9.26 15.18
N VAL A 173 -26.58 7.95 14.97
CA VAL A 173 -27.71 7.15 15.44
C VAL A 173 -27.46 6.68 16.88
N VAL A 174 -28.44 6.91 17.75
CA VAL A 174 -28.45 6.51 19.15
C VAL A 174 -28.87 5.05 19.27
N MET A 175 -28.16 4.27 20.09
CA MET A 175 -28.52 2.90 20.43
C MET A 175 -29.80 2.87 21.26
N ASN A 176 -30.63 1.83 21.08
CA ASN A 176 -31.91 1.72 21.77
C ASN A 176 -31.73 1.79 23.31
N GLY A 177 -32.52 2.64 23.98
CA GLY A 177 -32.42 2.92 25.42
C GLY A 177 -31.17 3.69 25.85
N GLY A 178 -30.30 4.07 24.91
CA GLY A 178 -29.04 4.77 25.17
C GLY A 178 -29.19 6.28 25.23
N ARG A 179 -30.19 6.80 25.94
CA ARG A 179 -30.39 8.25 26.12
C ARG A 179 -30.61 8.56 27.59
N TYR A 180 -29.78 9.42 28.15
CA TYR A 180 -29.81 9.83 29.55
C TYR A 180 -29.88 11.36 29.62
N GLY A 181 -31.01 11.88 30.09
CA GLY A 181 -31.22 13.32 30.24
C GLY A 181 -30.64 13.89 31.54
N GLU A 182 -30.87 15.18 31.74
CA GLU A 182 -30.35 16.00 32.85
C GLU A 182 -30.50 15.36 34.23
N GLU A 183 -31.66 14.76 34.56
CA GLU A 183 -31.87 14.12 35.87
C GLU A 183 -30.91 12.96 36.16
N VAL A 184 -30.60 12.17 35.13
CA VAL A 184 -29.67 11.03 35.24
C VAL A 184 -28.25 11.55 35.39
N ILE A 185 -27.89 12.57 34.60
CA ILE A 185 -26.58 13.23 34.67
C ILE A 185 -26.38 13.88 36.04
N ALA A 186 -27.39 14.56 36.59
CA ALA A 186 -27.32 15.17 37.91
C ALA A 186 -27.11 14.14 39.03
N LYS A 187 -27.57 12.90 38.84
CA LYS A 187 -27.43 11.81 39.81
C LYS A 187 -26.05 11.15 39.77
N TYR A 188 -25.52 10.87 38.59
CA TYR A 188 -24.29 10.08 38.42
C TYR A 188 -23.06 10.91 38.06
N GLY A 189 -23.25 12.11 37.52
CA GLY A 189 -22.19 13.00 37.02
C GLY A 189 -21.68 12.58 35.64
N LEU A 190 -20.99 13.50 34.96
CA LEU A 190 -20.40 13.24 33.63
C LEU A 190 -19.17 12.31 33.69
N ALA A 191 -18.50 12.25 34.84
CA ALA A 191 -17.34 11.38 35.07
C ALA A 191 -17.66 9.89 34.94
N GLU A 192 -18.89 9.47 35.29
CA GLU A 192 -19.36 8.09 35.12
C GLU A 192 -19.36 7.65 33.64
N TYR A 193 -19.41 8.62 32.73
CA TYR A 193 -19.49 8.39 31.29
C TYR A 193 -18.21 8.78 30.55
N GLY A 194 -17.16 9.20 31.26
CA GLY A 194 -15.93 9.76 30.67
C GLY A 194 -16.15 11.07 29.91
N LEU A 195 -17.21 11.82 30.22
CA LEU A 195 -17.60 13.05 29.51
C LEU A 195 -17.20 14.34 30.23
N ASP A 196 -16.65 14.24 31.43
CA ASP A 196 -15.95 15.35 32.12
C ASP A 196 -14.53 15.56 31.58
N ALA A 197 -13.91 14.49 31.07
CA ALA A 197 -12.66 14.51 30.31
C ALA A 197 -12.78 13.60 29.06
N PRO A 198 -13.48 14.06 28.00
CA PRO A 198 -13.73 13.28 26.80
C PRO A 198 -12.43 12.75 26.15
N GLN A 199 -12.47 11.50 25.68
CA GLN A 199 -11.35 10.86 24.98
C GLN A 199 -11.14 11.43 23.58
N ALA A 200 -12.23 11.86 22.95
CA ALA A 200 -12.20 12.58 21.69
C ALA A 200 -13.37 13.55 21.57
N SER A 201 -13.27 14.43 20.58
CA SER A 201 -14.38 15.26 20.11
C SER A 201 -14.28 15.42 18.60
N PHE A 202 -15.42 15.64 17.95
CA PHE A 202 -15.41 16.03 16.55
C PHE A 202 -16.40 17.15 16.28
N THR A 203 -16.10 17.93 15.24
CA THR A 203 -16.96 18.99 14.73
C THR A 203 -17.21 18.76 13.24
N VAL A 204 -18.46 18.56 12.87
CA VAL A 204 -18.91 18.55 11.47
C VAL A 204 -19.49 19.91 11.10
N THR A 205 -19.05 20.46 9.98
CA THR A 205 -19.62 21.67 9.37
C THR A 205 -20.19 21.32 8.00
N SER A 206 -21.45 21.64 7.75
CA SER A 206 -22.08 21.42 6.44
C SER A 206 -21.83 22.58 5.48
N ASP A 207 -22.07 22.35 4.18
CA ASP A 207 -22.03 23.40 3.15
C ASP A 207 -23.05 24.52 3.43
N ALA A 208 -24.15 24.20 4.12
CA ALA A 208 -25.16 25.17 4.56
C ALA A 208 -24.78 25.92 5.85
N GLY A 209 -23.59 25.67 6.41
CA GLY A 209 -23.10 26.33 7.63
C GLY A 209 -23.65 25.79 8.94
N LYS A 210 -24.31 24.63 8.93
CA LYS A 210 -24.70 23.94 10.19
C LYS A 210 -23.45 23.35 10.82
N VAL A 211 -23.31 23.50 12.14
CA VAL A 211 -22.16 23.02 12.90
C VAL A 211 -22.65 22.17 14.07
N TYR A 212 -22.09 20.98 14.22
CA TYR A 212 -22.34 20.10 15.37
C TYR A 212 -21.00 19.67 15.95
N THR A 213 -20.82 19.86 17.26
CA THR A 213 -19.65 19.37 18.01
C THR A 213 -20.12 18.30 18.98
N VAL A 214 -19.52 17.11 18.92
CA VAL A 214 -19.84 15.99 19.80
C VAL A 214 -18.59 15.56 20.56
N HIS A 215 -18.75 15.33 21.85
CA HIS A 215 -17.76 14.74 22.74
C HIS A 215 -17.98 13.24 22.86
N VAL A 216 -16.89 12.48 22.85
CA VAL A 216 -16.85 11.03 22.97
C VAL A 216 -16.19 10.68 24.30
N GLY A 217 -16.95 10.04 25.18
CA GLY A 217 -16.50 9.56 26.47
C GLY A 217 -16.10 8.08 26.42
N ASP A 218 -16.39 7.37 27.49
CA ASP A 218 -15.95 5.99 27.68
C ASP A 218 -16.70 4.97 26.83
N ALA A 219 -16.01 3.88 26.51
CA ALA A 219 -16.64 2.69 25.99
C ALA A 219 -17.59 2.11 27.06
N ILE A 220 -18.79 1.69 26.65
CA ILE A 220 -19.72 1.01 27.54
C ILE A 220 -19.12 -0.33 27.97
N VAL A 221 -19.52 -0.84 29.15
CA VAL A 221 -18.97 -2.08 29.74
C VAL A 221 -19.01 -3.30 28.81
N SER A 222 -20.00 -3.37 27.92
CA SER A 222 -20.11 -4.48 26.95
C SER A 222 -19.15 -4.39 25.76
N GLY A 223 -18.46 -3.25 25.58
CA GLY A 223 -17.61 -2.96 24.43
C GLY A 223 -18.37 -2.62 23.14
N ASN A 224 -19.71 -2.66 23.14
CA ASN A 224 -20.52 -2.51 21.92
C ASN A 224 -20.88 -1.05 21.58
N GLY A 225 -20.33 -0.08 22.29
CA GLY A 225 -20.68 1.32 22.11
C GLY A 225 -19.87 2.29 22.97
N TYR A 226 -20.12 3.58 22.76
CA TYR A 226 -19.48 4.68 23.46
C TYR A 226 -20.52 5.67 23.97
N TYR A 227 -20.25 6.28 25.11
CA TYR A 227 -21.01 7.44 25.58
C TYR A 227 -20.62 8.68 24.76
N VAL A 228 -21.61 9.47 24.35
CA VAL A 228 -21.38 10.74 23.63
C VAL A 228 -22.31 11.85 24.12
N MET A 229 -21.90 13.09 23.91
CA MET A 229 -22.70 14.27 24.26
C MET A 229 -22.53 15.36 23.21
N LEU A 230 -23.64 15.93 22.73
CA LEU A 230 -23.62 17.10 21.86
C LEU A 230 -23.27 18.35 22.69
N GLU A 231 -22.34 19.16 22.21
CA GLU A 231 -21.97 20.45 22.81
C GLU A 231 -23.21 21.32 23.06
N GLY A 232 -23.33 21.85 24.28
CA GLY A 232 -24.46 22.69 24.67
C GLY A 232 -25.77 21.94 24.93
N ARG A 233 -25.77 20.60 24.95
CA ARG A 233 -26.95 19.79 25.32
C ARG A 233 -26.62 18.88 26.50
N GLU A 234 -27.39 18.99 27.58
CA GLU A 234 -27.27 18.17 28.79
C GLU A 234 -27.96 16.80 28.63
N THR A 235 -27.53 16.04 27.62
CA THR A 235 -28.00 14.69 27.35
C THR A 235 -26.83 13.81 26.95
N VAL A 236 -26.67 12.67 27.61
CA VAL A 236 -25.71 11.63 27.24
C VAL A 236 -26.40 10.58 26.37
N TYR A 237 -25.75 10.19 25.29
CA TYR A 237 -26.21 9.14 24.39
C TYR A 237 -25.25 7.96 24.38
N ILE A 238 -25.72 6.78 23.98
CA ILE A 238 -24.87 5.65 23.60
C ILE A 238 -24.94 5.51 22.09
N VAL A 239 -23.78 5.46 21.45
CA VAL A 239 -23.62 5.17 20.02
C VAL A 239 -22.85 3.88 19.83
N ASN A 240 -22.84 3.32 18.62
CA ASN A 240 -22.21 2.03 18.34
C ASN A 240 -20.67 2.05 18.51
N ALA A 241 -20.06 0.86 18.50
CA ALA A 241 -18.61 0.71 18.71
C ALA A 241 -17.73 1.33 17.60
N TYR A 242 -18.26 1.63 16.41
CA TYR A 242 -17.47 2.17 15.30
C TYR A 242 -16.94 3.59 15.56
N TYR A 243 -17.48 4.28 16.57
CA TYR A 243 -16.94 5.56 17.04
C TYR A 243 -15.54 5.44 17.66
N SER A 244 -15.02 4.22 17.87
CA SER A 244 -13.60 4.02 18.20
C SER A 244 -12.66 4.60 17.13
N MET A 245 -13.10 4.73 15.87
CA MET A 245 -12.29 5.35 14.80
C MET A 245 -11.92 6.80 15.08
N LEU A 246 -12.69 7.52 15.91
CA LEU A 246 -12.35 8.87 16.34
C LEU A 246 -11.19 8.91 17.34
N LEU A 247 -10.85 7.77 17.92
CA LEU A 247 -9.74 7.61 18.85
C LEU A 247 -8.43 7.30 18.12
N ASP A 248 -8.50 6.91 16.84
CA ASP A 248 -7.32 6.57 16.06
C ASP A 248 -6.48 7.82 15.70
N PRO A 249 -5.15 7.70 15.59
CA PRO A 249 -4.29 8.78 15.10
C PRO A 249 -4.57 9.08 13.62
N ILE A 250 -4.28 10.31 13.16
CA ILE A 250 -4.49 10.71 11.76
C ILE A 250 -3.67 9.83 10.79
N GLU A 251 -2.53 9.34 11.22
CA GLU A 251 -1.64 8.46 10.48
C GLU A 251 -2.33 7.18 9.96
N SER A 252 -3.36 6.68 10.66
CA SER A 252 -4.13 5.50 10.23
C SER A 252 -4.97 5.74 8.96
N TYR A 253 -5.20 7.01 8.62
CA TYR A 253 -5.92 7.43 7.43
C TYR A 253 -4.99 7.72 6.25
N ILE A 254 -3.68 7.79 6.45
CA ILE A 254 -2.74 8.16 5.38
C ILE A 254 -2.40 6.92 4.53
N THR A 255 -2.35 7.09 3.21
CA THR A 255 -1.93 6.02 2.29
C THR A 255 -0.40 5.99 2.26
N PRO A 256 0.26 4.92 2.74
CA PRO A 256 1.71 4.86 2.78
C PRO A 256 2.28 4.70 1.36
N MET A 257 3.23 5.58 0.99
CA MET A 257 3.96 5.51 -0.28
C MET A 257 5.42 5.94 -0.04
N LEU A 258 6.40 5.29 -0.68
CA LEU A 258 7.77 5.83 -0.69
C LEU A 258 7.96 6.85 -1.80
N ALA A 259 7.46 6.57 -3.01
CA ALA A 259 7.68 7.43 -4.16
C ALA A 259 6.36 7.76 -4.86
N TYR A 260 6.24 9.00 -5.32
CA TYR A 260 5.08 9.44 -6.08
C TYR A 260 5.18 8.99 -7.55
N GLY A 261 4.11 8.44 -8.10
CA GLY A 261 4.00 8.16 -9.54
C GLY A 261 4.83 6.98 -10.08
N VAL A 262 5.50 6.23 -9.20
CA VAL A 262 6.16 4.96 -9.52
C VAL A 262 5.14 3.83 -9.36
N ASN A 263 5.04 2.96 -10.36
CA ASN A 263 4.20 1.76 -10.35
C ASN A 263 4.90 0.60 -11.07
N GLU A 264 4.30 -0.58 -11.00
CA GLU A 264 4.86 -1.82 -11.59
C GLU A 264 5.25 -1.72 -13.06
N ASN A 265 4.60 -0.85 -13.84
CA ASN A 265 4.84 -0.75 -15.28
C ASN A 265 6.01 0.17 -15.64
N ASN A 266 6.44 1.06 -14.73
CA ASN A 266 7.41 2.10 -15.05
C ASN A 266 8.59 2.18 -14.09
N TYR A 267 8.56 1.52 -12.93
CA TYR A 267 9.73 1.42 -12.06
C TYR A 267 10.99 0.83 -12.73
N PRO A 268 10.95 -0.02 -13.78
CA PRO A 268 12.17 -0.60 -14.33
C PRO A 268 13.10 0.39 -15.08
N GLU A 269 12.71 1.65 -15.21
CA GLU A 269 13.45 2.68 -15.96
C GLU A 269 14.11 3.72 -15.02
N VAL A 270 14.56 3.31 -13.83
CA VAL A 270 15.25 4.23 -12.91
C VAL A 270 16.65 4.60 -13.41
N GLU A 271 16.96 5.88 -13.28
CA GLU A 271 18.28 6.44 -13.61
C GLU A 271 19.01 6.80 -12.32
N ASN A 272 20.35 6.88 -12.37
CA ASN A 272 21.15 7.38 -11.25
C ASN A 272 20.90 6.68 -9.90
N PHE A 273 20.51 5.40 -9.93
CA PHE A 273 20.25 4.61 -8.73
C PHE A 273 21.54 4.46 -7.92
N ARG A 274 21.49 4.80 -6.63
CA ARG A 274 22.62 4.72 -5.70
C ARG A 274 22.15 4.22 -4.35
N VAL A 275 22.98 3.39 -3.73
CA VAL A 275 22.82 2.97 -2.34
C VAL A 275 24.09 3.32 -1.59
N TYR A 276 23.94 4.07 -0.51
CA TYR A 276 25.01 4.39 0.43
C TYR A 276 24.70 3.79 1.78
N GLN A 277 25.70 3.18 2.41
CA GLN A 277 25.64 2.80 3.82
C GLN A 277 26.41 3.81 4.65
N TYR A 278 25.83 4.21 5.78
CA TYR A 278 26.43 5.14 6.72
C TYR A 278 26.95 4.40 7.95
N SER A 279 28.12 4.83 8.40
CA SER A 279 28.67 4.51 9.71
C SER A 279 28.95 5.80 10.46
N TYR A 280 29.03 5.74 11.79
CA TYR A 280 29.22 6.90 12.64
C TYR A 280 30.40 6.64 13.57
N ASP A 281 31.31 7.60 13.67
CA ASP A 281 32.39 7.53 14.64
C ASP A 281 31.91 7.83 16.06
N GLU A 282 32.81 7.75 17.05
CA GLU A 282 32.49 8.03 18.46
C GLU A 282 31.97 9.46 18.70
N SER A 283 32.29 10.41 17.80
CA SER A 283 31.79 11.79 17.86
C SER A 283 30.41 11.97 17.20
N GLY A 284 29.93 10.93 16.51
CA GLY A 284 28.70 10.95 15.73
C GLY A 284 28.88 11.54 14.32
N ALA A 285 30.11 11.72 13.84
CA ALA A 285 30.35 12.17 12.48
C ALA A 285 30.07 11.02 11.49
N PRO A 286 29.27 11.27 10.43
CA PRO A 286 28.95 10.24 9.44
C PRO A 286 30.12 9.97 8.50
N SER A 287 30.30 8.70 8.14
CA SER A 287 31.06 8.26 6.97
C SER A 287 30.15 7.44 6.07
N ALA A 288 30.06 7.83 4.80
CA ALA A 288 29.22 7.18 3.80
C ALA A 288 30.08 6.33 2.87
N SER A 289 29.69 5.07 2.68
CA SER A 289 30.29 4.16 1.73
C SER A 289 29.28 3.89 0.60
N LEU A 290 29.71 4.08 -0.65
CA LEU A 290 28.90 3.70 -1.80
C LEU A 290 28.86 2.16 -1.89
N VAL A 291 27.66 1.59 -1.86
CA VAL A 291 27.46 0.14 -2.01
C VAL A 291 27.25 -0.22 -3.46
N THR A 292 26.44 0.55 -4.18
CA THR A 292 26.21 0.36 -5.62
C THR A 292 25.79 1.66 -6.27
N ALA A 293 26.15 1.81 -7.55
CA ALA A 293 25.58 2.82 -8.42
C ALA A 293 25.32 2.25 -9.82
N LEU A 294 24.08 2.37 -10.29
CA LEU A 294 23.65 1.87 -11.59
C LEU A 294 22.65 2.81 -12.27
N THR A 295 22.47 2.63 -13.57
CA THR A 295 21.49 3.38 -14.35
C THR A 295 20.81 2.49 -15.37
N PHE A 296 19.54 2.74 -15.65
CA PHE A 296 18.82 2.11 -16.74
C PHE A 296 19.58 2.30 -18.06
N TRP A 297 19.61 1.24 -18.87
CA TRP A 297 20.26 1.20 -20.17
C TRP A 297 19.24 0.87 -21.27
N PRO A 298 18.82 1.88 -22.05
CA PRO A 298 17.83 1.70 -23.12
C PRO A 298 18.22 0.60 -24.10
N TYR A 299 17.23 -0.20 -24.54
CA TYR A 299 17.46 -1.32 -25.44
C TYR A 299 18.08 -0.89 -26.77
N GLU A 300 17.69 0.27 -27.29
CA GLU A 300 18.15 0.82 -28.57
C GLU A 300 19.65 1.14 -28.58
N GLU A 301 20.25 1.36 -27.40
CA GLU A 301 21.68 1.62 -27.22
C GLU A 301 22.51 0.35 -27.10
N ARG A 302 21.88 -0.81 -26.86
CA ARG A 302 22.54 -2.08 -26.56
C ARG A 302 22.11 -3.24 -27.45
N GLU A 303 21.13 -3.05 -28.32
CA GLU A 303 20.77 -4.02 -29.36
C GLU A 303 21.98 -4.38 -30.23
N ASN A 304 22.13 -5.67 -30.56
CA ASN A 304 23.28 -6.19 -31.32
C ASN A 304 24.65 -5.96 -30.67
N THR A 305 24.69 -5.84 -29.34
CA THR A 305 25.93 -5.75 -28.54
C THR A 305 26.01 -6.87 -27.51
N GLU A 306 27.14 -6.94 -26.82
CA GLU A 306 27.39 -7.83 -25.68
C GLU A 306 26.39 -7.66 -24.53
N TYR A 307 25.76 -6.49 -24.44
CA TYR A 307 24.89 -6.10 -23.34
C TYR A 307 23.41 -6.14 -23.72
N GLN A 308 23.04 -6.82 -24.82
CA GLN A 308 21.67 -6.88 -25.32
C GLN A 308 20.66 -7.52 -24.34
N THR A 309 21.11 -8.23 -23.31
CA THR A 309 20.25 -8.80 -22.26
C THR A 309 20.24 -7.96 -20.97
N GLN A 310 21.10 -6.94 -20.86
CA GLN A 310 21.30 -6.17 -19.64
C GLN A 310 20.43 -4.91 -19.63
N SER A 311 19.50 -4.78 -18.69
CA SER A 311 18.64 -3.59 -18.57
C SER A 311 19.32 -2.43 -17.85
N TYR A 312 20.44 -2.68 -17.18
CA TYR A 312 21.16 -1.70 -16.38
C TYR A 312 22.67 -1.81 -16.63
N LYS A 313 23.38 -0.73 -16.35
CA LYS A 313 24.86 -0.70 -16.31
C LYS A 313 25.35 -0.04 -15.03
N MET A 314 26.54 -0.44 -14.59
CA MET A 314 27.23 0.24 -13.49
C MET A 314 27.60 1.67 -13.90
N ILE A 315 27.49 2.59 -12.94
CA ILE A 315 27.97 3.99 -13.07
C ILE A 315 28.90 4.38 -11.93
N ASP A 316 29.20 3.44 -11.04
CA ASP A 316 30.30 3.54 -10.09
C ASP A 316 31.63 3.42 -10.86
N GLU A 317 32.54 4.37 -10.67
CA GLU A 317 33.82 4.44 -11.39
C GLU A 317 34.66 3.18 -11.20
N ASP A 318 34.62 2.60 -9.99
CA ASP A 318 35.38 1.39 -9.65
C ASP A 318 34.74 0.12 -10.22
N LEU A 319 33.45 0.19 -10.60
CA LEU A 319 32.66 -0.94 -11.10
C LEU A 319 32.26 -0.82 -12.57
N LEU A 320 32.71 0.21 -13.31
CA LEU A 320 32.27 0.48 -14.71
C LEU A 320 32.43 -0.71 -15.66
N ALA A 321 33.41 -1.58 -15.41
CA ALA A 321 33.68 -2.75 -16.25
C ALA A 321 32.88 -4.00 -15.86
N TYR A 322 32.13 -3.95 -14.75
CA TYR A 322 31.28 -5.02 -14.26
C TYR A 322 29.85 -4.83 -14.73
N VAL A 323 29.09 -5.93 -14.70
CA VAL A 323 27.68 -5.97 -15.09
C VAL A 323 26.83 -6.07 -13.82
N PRO A 324 25.75 -5.29 -13.69
CA PRO A 324 24.83 -5.42 -12.56
C PRO A 324 24.13 -6.78 -12.54
N GLU A 325 23.95 -7.39 -11.38
CA GLU A 325 23.21 -8.65 -11.26
C GLU A 325 21.71 -8.39 -11.48
N SER A 326 21.19 -8.97 -12.57
CA SER A 326 19.85 -8.64 -13.05
C SER A 326 18.73 -8.97 -12.04
N THR A 327 18.87 -10.06 -11.28
CA THR A 327 17.86 -10.49 -10.30
C THR A 327 17.79 -9.55 -9.11
N ALA A 328 18.94 -9.13 -8.60
CA ALA A 328 19.11 -8.22 -7.48
C ALA A 328 18.50 -6.86 -7.79
N VAL A 329 18.77 -6.34 -8.99
CA VAL A 329 18.19 -5.08 -9.46
C VAL A 329 16.67 -5.20 -9.60
N THR A 330 16.17 -6.22 -10.29
CA THR A 330 14.72 -6.44 -10.45
C THR A 330 14.01 -6.56 -9.10
N LEU A 331 14.53 -7.39 -8.19
CA LEU A 331 13.96 -7.58 -6.86
C LEU A 331 13.89 -6.26 -6.08
N THR A 332 14.96 -5.46 -6.13
CA THR A 332 15.00 -4.15 -5.46
C THR A 332 13.89 -3.25 -5.99
N MET A 333 13.76 -3.14 -7.31
CA MET A 333 12.77 -2.23 -7.89
C MET A 333 11.33 -2.70 -7.66
N GLU A 334 11.07 -4.01 -7.71
CA GLU A 334 9.79 -4.61 -7.32
C GLU A 334 9.41 -4.23 -5.88
N LYS A 335 10.36 -4.39 -4.95
CA LYS A 335 10.14 -4.09 -3.53
C LYS A 335 9.97 -2.61 -3.23
N LEU A 336 10.66 -1.73 -3.97
CA LEU A 336 10.43 -0.28 -3.87
C LEU A 336 9.07 0.14 -4.45
N GLY A 337 8.58 -0.57 -5.48
CA GLY A 337 7.27 -0.32 -6.10
C GLY A 337 6.08 -0.87 -5.29
N ALA A 338 6.29 -1.92 -4.49
CA ALA A 338 5.26 -2.59 -3.71
C ALA A 338 5.69 -2.81 -2.25
N LEU A 339 5.42 -1.82 -1.40
CA LEU A 339 5.76 -1.88 0.01
C LEU A 339 4.72 -2.67 0.80
N GLU A 340 4.99 -3.96 0.96
CA GLU A 340 4.26 -4.78 1.90
C GLU A 340 4.54 -4.31 3.33
N THR A 341 3.52 -4.31 4.18
CA THR A 341 3.60 -3.98 5.63
C THR A 341 3.95 -2.55 6.00
N ALA A 342 3.99 -1.61 5.04
CA ALA A 342 4.22 -0.21 5.34
C ALA A 342 3.03 0.44 6.06
N LYS A 343 3.32 1.25 7.08
CA LYS A 343 2.34 2.14 7.73
C LYS A 343 2.97 3.49 8.02
N VAL A 344 2.16 4.54 8.04
CA VAL A 344 2.60 5.84 8.50
C VAL A 344 2.66 5.82 10.03
N VAL A 345 3.80 6.21 10.60
CA VAL A 345 4.00 6.32 12.06
C VAL A 345 4.06 7.77 12.52
N LYS A 346 4.35 8.70 11.61
CA LYS A 346 4.35 10.12 11.90
C LYS A 346 3.98 10.95 10.68
N LEU A 347 2.90 11.72 10.77
CA LEU A 347 2.58 12.76 9.80
C LEU A 347 3.26 14.09 10.20
N GLY A 348 3.81 14.79 9.21
CA GLY A 348 4.59 16.01 9.38
C GLY A 348 5.99 15.73 9.90
N ILE A 349 6.97 15.77 9.00
CA ILE A 349 8.37 15.61 9.32
C ILE A 349 8.86 16.83 10.09
N SER A 350 9.57 16.59 11.18
CA SER A 350 10.20 17.63 12.00
C SER A 350 11.51 17.11 12.57
N ASP A 351 12.43 17.99 12.95
CA ASP A 351 13.71 17.59 13.56
C ASP A 351 13.51 16.66 14.77
N LYS A 352 12.46 16.91 15.57
CA LYS A 352 12.09 16.04 16.69
C LYS A 352 11.74 14.64 16.22
N ALA A 353 10.91 14.52 15.19
CA ALA A 353 10.54 13.23 14.63
C ALA A 353 11.76 12.53 14.00
N ILE A 354 12.59 13.25 13.26
CA ILE A 354 13.81 12.72 12.66
C ILE A 354 14.70 12.09 13.74
N MET A 355 14.93 12.76 14.87
CA MET A 355 15.69 12.19 16.00
C MET A 355 14.96 11.03 16.68
N GLU A 356 13.64 11.14 16.90
CA GLU A 356 12.83 10.12 17.58
C GLU A 356 12.86 8.77 16.85
N TYR A 357 12.88 8.81 15.51
CA TYR A 357 12.90 7.63 14.64
C TYR A 357 14.32 7.24 14.16
N GLY A 358 15.38 7.85 14.71
CA GLY A 358 16.77 7.53 14.39
C GLY A 358 17.20 7.90 12.96
N LEU A 359 16.47 8.81 12.33
CA LEU A 359 16.71 9.29 10.96
C LEU A 359 17.66 10.50 10.92
N ASP A 360 18.09 11.02 12.08
CA ASP A 360 19.21 11.96 12.18
C ASP A 360 20.56 11.23 11.98
N LYS A 361 20.56 9.91 12.20
CA LYS A 361 21.68 9.00 11.94
C LYS A 361 21.23 7.79 11.11
N PRO A 362 20.79 8.00 9.87
CA PRO A 362 20.30 6.92 9.01
C PRO A 362 21.39 5.87 8.76
N ARG A 363 21.01 4.61 8.64
CA ARG A 363 21.92 3.52 8.27
C ARG A 363 22.14 3.46 6.75
N THR A 364 21.09 3.71 5.97
CA THR A 364 21.14 3.62 4.51
C THR A 364 20.50 4.84 3.86
N LEU A 365 21.13 5.36 2.81
CA LEU A 365 20.54 6.30 1.86
C LEU A 365 20.39 5.59 0.52
N LEU A 366 19.16 5.49 0.02
CA LEU A 366 18.89 5.06 -1.35
C LEU A 366 18.42 6.26 -2.16
N SER A 367 18.92 6.45 -3.36
CA SER A 367 18.46 7.51 -4.25
C SER A 367 18.34 7.05 -5.69
N TYR A 368 17.35 7.57 -6.42
CA TYR A 368 17.26 7.40 -7.87
C TYR A 368 16.47 8.53 -8.51
N ASP A 369 16.73 8.72 -9.80
CA ASP A 369 15.97 9.60 -10.67
C ASP A 369 14.94 8.77 -11.46
N PHE A 370 13.77 9.35 -11.69
CA PHE A 370 12.69 8.67 -12.41
C PHE A 370 11.92 9.61 -13.32
N LYS A 371 11.61 9.15 -14.52
CA LYS A 371 10.79 9.89 -15.50
C LYS A 371 9.41 9.28 -15.60
N SER A 372 8.41 9.96 -15.06
CA SER A 372 7.01 9.56 -15.16
C SER A 372 6.33 10.19 -16.38
N VAL A 373 5.68 9.39 -17.21
CA VAL A 373 4.86 9.86 -18.34
C VAL A 373 3.40 9.52 -18.08
N THR A 374 2.57 10.56 -17.97
CA THR A 374 1.13 10.44 -17.66
C THR A 374 0.30 11.16 -18.71
N SER A 375 -1.02 11.01 -18.67
CA SER A 375 -1.96 11.82 -19.45
C SER A 375 -1.84 13.32 -19.15
N ALA A 376 -1.36 13.69 -17.96
CA ALA A 376 -1.16 15.08 -17.54
C ALA A 376 0.20 15.65 -17.99
N GLY A 377 1.08 14.84 -18.59
CA GLY A 377 2.40 15.25 -19.07
C GLY A 377 3.54 14.39 -18.54
N THR A 378 4.76 14.81 -18.86
CA THR A 378 6.02 14.22 -18.38
C THR A 378 6.49 14.94 -17.12
N TYR A 379 6.91 14.15 -16.14
CA TYR A 379 7.47 14.60 -14.88
C TYR A 379 8.80 13.90 -14.62
N TYR A 380 9.75 14.64 -14.08
CA TYR A 380 11.04 14.12 -13.65
C TYR A 380 11.09 14.20 -12.14
N LEU A 381 11.48 13.11 -11.51
CA LEU A 381 11.50 12.94 -10.08
C LEU A 381 12.92 12.61 -9.64
N LYS A 382 13.37 13.25 -8.56
CA LYS A 382 14.56 12.83 -7.82
C LYS A 382 14.11 12.33 -6.48
N ASN A 383 14.39 11.08 -6.16
CA ASN A 383 13.95 10.46 -4.92
C ASN A 383 15.16 10.12 -4.06
N ARG A 384 15.05 10.39 -2.76
CA ARG A 384 16.02 10.05 -1.72
C ARG A 384 15.26 9.44 -0.55
N PHE A 385 15.69 8.28 -0.08
CA PHE A 385 15.08 7.56 1.02
C PHE A 385 16.14 7.31 2.08
N TRP A 386 15.85 7.79 3.27
CA TRP A 386 16.69 7.62 4.45
C TRP A 386 16.07 6.54 5.31
N PHE A 387 16.83 5.47 5.54
CA PHE A 387 16.42 4.34 6.36
C PHE A 387 17.15 4.40 7.71
N SER A 388 16.42 4.20 8.80
CA SER A 388 17.02 4.00 10.12
C SER A 388 17.83 2.71 10.18
N GLU A 389 18.51 2.47 11.30
CA GLU A 389 18.89 1.11 11.70
C GLU A 389 17.65 0.21 11.82
N GLU A 390 17.86 -1.11 11.70
CA GLU A 390 16.80 -2.07 11.94
C GLU A 390 16.34 -2.00 13.40
N THR A 391 15.03 -1.92 13.61
CA THR A 391 14.45 -1.95 14.95
C THR A 391 14.50 -3.37 15.53
N GLU A 392 14.34 -3.49 16.84
CA GLU A 392 14.23 -4.80 17.52
C GLU A 392 13.02 -5.64 17.04
N LEU A 393 12.06 -5.02 16.35
CA LEU A 393 10.87 -5.67 15.79
C LEU A 393 11.08 -6.15 14.34
N GLY A 394 12.27 -5.98 13.76
CA GLY A 394 12.54 -6.34 12.37
C GLY A 394 11.86 -5.39 11.38
N THR A 395 11.82 -4.10 11.71
CA THR A 395 11.29 -3.02 10.85
C THR A 395 12.34 -1.93 10.65
N TYR A 396 12.13 -1.09 9.63
CA TYR A 396 12.91 0.13 9.41
C TYR A 396 11.97 1.34 9.44
N PHE A 397 12.42 2.45 10.02
CA PHE A 397 11.80 3.74 9.78
C PHE A 397 12.37 4.34 8.51
N VAL A 398 11.50 4.96 7.70
CA VAL A 398 11.89 5.52 6.40
C VAL A 398 11.31 6.92 6.23
N MET A 399 12.18 7.85 5.84
CA MET A 399 11.81 9.19 5.39
C MET A 399 12.15 9.34 3.92
N ALA A 400 11.19 9.83 3.14
CA ALA A 400 11.34 10.08 1.71
C ALA A 400 11.44 11.58 1.44
N GLU A 401 12.46 11.98 0.68
CA GLU A 401 12.58 13.30 0.07
C GLU A 401 12.48 13.15 -1.44
N SER A 402 11.40 13.68 -2.01
CA SER A 402 11.22 13.72 -3.46
C SER A 402 11.20 15.15 -3.97
N GLU A 403 11.83 15.38 -5.12
CA GLU A 403 11.73 16.63 -5.87
C GLU A 403 11.11 16.34 -7.23
N ILE A 404 10.27 17.25 -7.74
CA ILE A 404 9.56 17.12 -9.02
C ILE A 404 9.91 18.26 -9.97
N SER A 405 10.00 17.93 -11.26
CA SER A 405 10.22 18.88 -12.35
C SER A 405 9.34 18.57 -13.56
N LYS A 406 8.85 19.61 -14.25
CA LYS A 406 8.13 19.49 -15.53
C LYS A 406 9.03 19.62 -16.76
N ASP A 407 10.17 20.29 -16.62
CA ASP A 407 11.11 20.57 -17.70
C ASP A 407 12.42 19.75 -17.60
N GLY A 408 12.58 19.00 -16.51
CA GLY A 408 13.77 18.21 -16.19
C GLY A 408 14.96 19.06 -15.70
N LYS A 409 14.76 20.36 -15.48
CA LYS A 409 15.83 21.32 -15.15
C LYS A 409 15.60 22.00 -13.81
N THR A 410 14.37 22.45 -13.56
CA THR A 410 14.01 23.15 -12.32
C THR A 410 13.22 22.19 -11.44
N TYR A 411 13.79 21.83 -10.30
CA TYR A 411 13.19 20.92 -9.33
C TYR A 411 12.61 21.69 -8.15
N VAL A 412 11.46 21.25 -7.67
CA VAL A 412 10.83 21.75 -6.44
C VAL A 412 10.53 20.58 -5.51
N PRO A 413 10.59 20.76 -4.18
CA PRO A 413 10.19 19.74 -3.22
C PRO A 413 8.76 19.25 -3.45
N LEU A 414 8.53 17.96 -3.21
CA LEU A 414 7.21 17.33 -3.29
C LEU A 414 6.69 17.06 -1.88
N ASP A 415 5.75 17.88 -1.44
CA ASP A 415 5.18 17.81 -0.07
C ASP A 415 4.20 16.63 0.13
N ALA A 416 3.99 15.79 -0.91
CA ALA A 416 3.08 14.64 -0.85
C ALA A 416 3.58 13.49 0.05
N LEU A 417 4.85 13.55 0.47
CA LEU A 417 5.54 12.52 1.27
C LEU A 417 5.99 13.07 2.64
N ASP A 418 5.27 14.07 3.17
CA ASP A 418 5.58 14.70 4.46
C ASP A 418 5.18 13.81 5.66
N TYR A 419 5.79 12.63 5.74
CA TYR A 419 5.58 11.65 6.80
C TYR A 419 6.74 10.64 6.92
N ILE A 420 6.80 9.94 8.05
CA ILE A 420 7.71 8.82 8.30
C ILE A 420 6.91 7.51 8.22
N LEU A 421 7.48 6.54 7.50
CA LEU A 421 6.96 5.18 7.40
C LEU A 421 7.68 4.25 8.36
N GLU A 422 6.98 3.22 8.82
CA GLU A 422 7.58 2.00 9.36
C GLU A 422 7.32 0.87 8.35
N VAL A 423 8.38 0.17 7.94
CA VAL A 423 8.32 -0.89 6.90
C VAL A 423 9.01 -2.14 7.42
N GLY A 424 8.41 -3.33 7.22
CA GLY A 424 9.03 -4.60 7.60
C GLY A 424 10.34 -4.87 6.86
N ALA A 425 11.36 -5.37 7.57
CA ALA A 425 12.68 -5.65 7.00
C ALA A 425 12.65 -6.70 5.88
N SER A 426 11.71 -7.66 5.95
CA SER A 426 11.47 -8.64 4.89
C SER A 426 11.05 -8.02 3.55
N SER A 427 10.49 -6.82 3.56
CA SER A 427 10.14 -6.07 2.35
C SER A 427 11.35 -5.38 1.72
N LEU A 428 12.47 -5.29 2.42
CA LEU A 428 13.65 -4.51 2.02
C LEU A 428 14.97 -5.30 2.19
N PRO A 429 15.08 -6.54 1.67
CA PRO A 429 16.24 -7.41 1.92
C PRO A 429 17.57 -6.80 1.42
N PHE A 430 17.50 -5.96 0.39
CA PHE A 430 18.65 -5.32 -0.25
C PHE A 430 19.35 -4.27 0.62
N LEU A 431 18.75 -3.82 1.74
CA LEU A 431 19.40 -2.86 2.65
C LEU A 431 20.62 -3.47 3.36
N THR A 432 20.69 -4.80 3.42
CA THR A 432 21.79 -5.55 4.07
C THR A 432 22.84 -6.06 3.10
N TRP A 433 22.63 -5.87 1.79
CA TRP A 433 23.54 -6.32 0.74
C TRP A 433 24.83 -5.49 0.71
N ASN A 434 25.91 -6.14 0.27
CA ASN A 434 27.20 -5.53 -0.01
C ASN A 434 27.38 -5.37 -1.53
N THR A 435 28.45 -4.70 -1.96
CA THR A 435 28.70 -4.39 -3.38
C THR A 435 28.68 -5.63 -4.28
N ILE A 436 29.21 -6.77 -3.81
CA ILE A 436 29.25 -8.01 -4.60
C ILE A 436 27.86 -8.55 -4.93
N ASP A 437 26.85 -8.31 -4.07
CA ASP A 437 25.47 -8.77 -4.30
C ASP A 437 24.80 -8.04 -5.46
N TRP A 438 25.33 -6.87 -5.85
CA TRP A 438 24.85 -6.06 -6.97
C TRP A 438 25.56 -6.35 -8.29
N VAL A 439 26.59 -7.21 -8.29
CA VAL A 439 27.42 -7.50 -9.44
C VAL A 439 27.17 -8.93 -9.92
N GLU A 440 27.10 -9.12 -11.24
CA GLU A 440 27.02 -10.45 -11.83
C GLU A 440 28.15 -11.36 -11.30
N PRO A 441 27.83 -12.58 -10.83
CA PRO A 441 28.85 -13.47 -10.28
C PRO A 441 29.97 -13.80 -11.27
N TYR A 442 29.69 -13.80 -12.57
CA TYR A 442 30.68 -14.08 -13.60
C TYR A 442 31.37 -12.79 -14.03
N TYR A 443 32.69 -12.69 -13.97
CA TYR A 443 33.38 -11.44 -14.35
C TYR A 443 33.57 -11.28 -15.87
N PHE A 444 33.25 -12.31 -16.66
CA PHE A 444 33.51 -12.36 -18.09
C PHE A 444 32.21 -12.59 -18.86
N HIS A 445 31.83 -11.64 -19.72
CA HIS A 445 30.56 -11.68 -20.47
C HIS A 445 30.72 -11.47 -21.98
N VAL A 446 31.91 -11.76 -22.54
CA VAL A 446 32.18 -11.50 -23.95
C VAL A 446 31.61 -12.60 -24.82
N ASN A 447 30.72 -12.28 -25.75
CA ASN A 447 30.21 -13.18 -26.77
C ASN A 447 31.32 -13.59 -27.75
N ILE A 448 31.59 -14.89 -27.78
CA ILE A 448 32.58 -15.49 -28.68
C ILE A 448 32.36 -15.13 -30.16
N MET A 449 31.12 -14.86 -30.60
CA MET A 449 30.79 -14.49 -31.98
C MET A 449 31.23 -13.07 -32.36
N LEU A 450 31.52 -12.22 -31.38
CA LEU A 450 32.02 -10.87 -31.60
C LEU A 450 33.53 -10.75 -31.35
N MET A 451 34.22 -11.81 -30.92
CA MET A 451 35.66 -11.77 -30.66
C MET A 451 36.46 -11.38 -31.90
N ASP A 452 37.43 -10.48 -31.71
CA ASP A 452 38.41 -10.08 -32.71
C ASP A 452 39.80 -10.61 -32.32
N THR A 453 40.26 -10.25 -31.12
CA THR A 453 41.55 -10.71 -30.59
C THR A 453 41.48 -11.04 -29.10
N VAL A 454 42.25 -12.06 -28.69
CA VAL A 454 42.50 -12.37 -27.27
C VAL A 454 44.01 -12.49 -27.08
N GLU A 455 44.59 -11.61 -26.29
CA GLU A 455 46.00 -11.68 -25.90
C GLU A 455 46.09 -12.27 -24.49
N ILE A 456 46.73 -13.43 -24.32
CA ILE A 456 46.93 -14.06 -23.01
C ILE A 456 48.41 -13.98 -22.67
N GLU A 457 48.71 -13.34 -21.55
CA GLU A 457 50.04 -13.18 -21.00
C GLU A 457 50.16 -13.95 -19.69
N THR A 458 51.16 -14.83 -19.63
CA THR A 458 51.50 -15.65 -18.46
C THR A 458 53.00 -15.54 -18.20
N PRO A 459 53.52 -15.99 -17.05
CA PRO A 459 54.96 -16.05 -16.81
C PRO A 459 55.74 -16.86 -17.86
N ALA A 460 55.07 -17.76 -18.60
CA ALA A 460 55.68 -18.54 -19.67
C ALA A 460 55.79 -17.79 -21.02
N GLY A 461 55.06 -16.68 -21.19
CA GLY A 461 55.05 -15.89 -22.41
C GLY A 461 53.67 -15.36 -22.78
N LYS A 462 53.63 -14.66 -23.92
CA LYS A 462 52.44 -13.99 -24.46
C LYS A 462 51.96 -14.66 -25.74
N MET A 463 50.72 -15.13 -25.73
CA MET A 463 50.02 -15.70 -26.89
C MET A 463 48.94 -14.72 -27.37
N VAL A 464 48.90 -14.47 -28.68
CA VAL A 464 47.87 -13.63 -29.32
C VAL A 464 47.01 -14.52 -30.21
N LEU A 465 45.72 -14.60 -29.90
CA LEU A 465 44.71 -15.31 -30.68
C LEU A 465 43.95 -14.31 -31.54
N THR A 466 43.87 -14.57 -32.85
CA THR A 466 43.06 -13.79 -33.80
C THR A 466 41.94 -14.68 -34.35
N PHE A 467 40.72 -14.14 -34.42
CA PHE A 467 39.51 -14.90 -34.73
C PHE A 467 39.00 -14.62 -36.14
N ASP A 468 38.74 -15.68 -36.89
CA ASP A 468 38.06 -15.67 -38.17
C ASP A 468 36.66 -16.28 -37.94
N ILE A 469 35.64 -15.43 -37.98
CA ILE A 469 34.27 -15.79 -37.60
C ILE A 469 33.39 -15.75 -38.84
N GLY A 470 32.80 -16.90 -39.16
CA GLY A 470 31.85 -17.06 -40.25
C GLY A 470 30.46 -16.55 -39.89
N LYS A 471 29.47 -16.90 -40.71
CA LYS A 471 28.10 -16.46 -40.51
C LYS A 471 27.49 -16.97 -39.19
N ASP A 472 27.77 -18.22 -38.84
CA ASP A 472 27.09 -18.93 -37.76
C ASP A 472 28.03 -19.56 -36.71
N ASP A 473 29.36 -19.58 -36.93
CA ASP A 473 30.35 -20.09 -35.96
C ASP A 473 31.75 -19.51 -36.19
N VAL A 474 32.65 -19.73 -35.23
CA VAL A 474 34.09 -19.50 -35.37
C VAL A 474 34.66 -20.49 -36.38
N GLU A 475 35.14 -20.00 -37.51
CA GLU A 475 35.68 -20.83 -38.60
C GLU A 475 37.13 -21.20 -38.37
N ARG A 476 37.93 -20.25 -37.86
CA ARG A 476 39.36 -20.46 -37.64
C ARG A 476 39.90 -19.54 -36.55
N ILE A 477 40.84 -20.07 -35.77
CA ILE A 477 41.61 -19.30 -34.80
C ILE A 477 43.10 -19.45 -35.16
N VAL A 478 43.81 -18.33 -35.21
CA VAL A 478 45.27 -18.30 -35.42
C VAL A 478 45.92 -17.77 -34.16
N ALA A 479 46.83 -18.57 -33.57
CA ALA A 479 47.65 -18.17 -32.44
C ALA A 479 49.03 -17.73 -32.91
N THR A 480 49.53 -16.64 -32.33
CA THR A 480 50.90 -16.15 -32.50
C THR A 480 51.59 -16.08 -31.13
N MET A 481 52.76 -16.69 -30.97
CA MET A 481 53.61 -16.54 -29.79
C MET A 481 55.09 -16.57 -30.21
N ASN A 482 55.90 -15.66 -29.67
CA ASN A 482 57.34 -15.53 -29.98
C ASN A 482 57.68 -15.46 -31.48
N GLY A 483 56.78 -14.88 -32.29
CA GLY A 483 56.95 -14.77 -33.75
C GLY A 483 56.56 -16.01 -34.56
N GLU A 484 56.18 -17.11 -33.91
CA GLU A 484 55.63 -18.29 -34.55
C GLU A 484 54.10 -18.22 -34.62
N THR A 485 53.52 -18.70 -35.73
CA THR A 485 52.07 -18.78 -35.91
C THR A 485 51.60 -20.21 -36.08
N ARG A 486 50.43 -20.54 -35.52
CA ARG A 486 49.79 -21.86 -35.66
C ARG A 486 48.27 -21.74 -35.68
N THR A 487 47.61 -22.65 -36.39
CA THR A 487 46.15 -22.78 -36.32
C THR A 487 45.77 -23.53 -35.05
N ILE A 488 44.77 -23.02 -34.34
CA ILE A 488 44.24 -23.61 -33.11
C ILE A 488 42.96 -24.39 -33.42
N ASP A 489 42.79 -25.56 -32.80
CA ASP A 489 41.53 -26.30 -32.83
C ASP A 489 40.47 -25.49 -32.06
N VAL A 490 39.43 -25.07 -32.77
CA VAL A 490 38.31 -24.29 -32.24
C VAL A 490 37.66 -24.97 -31.03
N ARG A 491 37.57 -26.31 -31.01
CA ARG A 491 37.00 -27.05 -29.88
C ARG A 491 37.87 -26.90 -28.64
N GLN A 492 39.19 -26.93 -28.79
CA GLN A 492 40.12 -26.75 -27.67
C GLN A 492 40.03 -25.32 -27.12
N PHE A 493 39.94 -24.31 -28.00
CA PHE A 493 39.72 -22.93 -27.54
C PHE A 493 38.38 -22.77 -26.80
N LYS A 494 37.30 -23.39 -27.30
CA LYS A 494 35.98 -23.33 -26.64
C LYS A 494 36.02 -23.85 -25.20
N GLU A 495 36.91 -24.78 -24.86
CA GLU A 495 37.11 -25.22 -23.46
C GLU A 495 37.82 -24.16 -22.59
N LEU A 496 38.86 -23.50 -23.11
CA LEU A 496 39.47 -22.35 -22.42
C LEU A 496 38.46 -21.21 -22.23
N TYR A 497 37.75 -20.85 -23.30
CA TYR A 497 36.73 -19.82 -23.28
C TYR A 497 35.64 -20.13 -22.25
N ARG A 498 35.19 -21.39 -22.15
CA ARG A 498 34.21 -21.82 -21.15
C ARG A 498 34.71 -21.57 -19.72
N HIS A 499 35.98 -21.87 -19.45
CA HIS A 499 36.59 -21.59 -18.15
C HIS A 499 36.68 -20.09 -17.85
N MET A 500 36.98 -19.26 -18.85
CA MET A 500 36.94 -17.80 -18.68
C MET A 500 35.51 -17.30 -18.41
N LEU A 501 34.53 -17.81 -19.16
CA LEU A 501 33.12 -17.45 -19.05
C LEU A 501 32.51 -17.81 -17.69
N TYR A 502 32.88 -18.95 -17.12
CA TYR A 502 32.45 -19.36 -15.79
C TYR A 502 33.39 -18.93 -14.66
N GLY A 503 34.33 -18.03 -14.95
CA GLY A 503 35.14 -17.40 -13.92
C GLY A 503 34.25 -16.60 -12.97
N THR A 504 34.19 -17.01 -11.71
CA THR A 504 33.28 -16.46 -10.71
C THR A 504 34.01 -15.58 -9.70
N LEU A 505 33.40 -14.44 -9.35
CA LEU A 505 33.77 -13.59 -8.21
C LEU A 505 33.41 -14.30 -6.91
N PHE A 506 34.33 -14.35 -5.94
CA PHE A 506 34.11 -15.05 -4.67
C PHE A 506 33.89 -14.11 -3.48
N GLY A 507 34.35 -12.86 -3.58
CA GLY A 507 34.21 -11.88 -2.52
C GLY A 507 34.89 -10.56 -2.88
N GLN A 508 34.66 -9.55 -2.04
CA GLN A 508 35.40 -8.30 -2.10
C GLN A 508 36.81 -8.46 -1.52
N ALA A 509 37.77 -7.76 -2.08
CA ALA A 509 39.11 -7.72 -1.55
C ALA A 509 39.14 -6.76 -0.34
N GLU A 510 39.10 -7.30 0.88
CA GLU A 510 39.13 -6.55 2.14
C GLU A 510 40.52 -5.92 2.40
N LYS A 511 40.90 -4.94 1.59
CA LYS A 511 42.18 -4.25 1.58
C LYS A 511 42.00 -2.76 1.33
N SER A 512 42.88 -1.93 1.86
CA SER A 512 42.84 -0.49 1.53
C SER A 512 43.20 -0.27 0.06
N GLU A 513 42.76 0.86 -0.50
CA GLU A 513 43.07 1.23 -1.88
C GLU A 513 44.60 1.29 -2.12
N GLU A 514 45.37 1.76 -1.13
CA GLU A 514 46.84 1.78 -1.20
C GLU A 514 47.45 0.37 -1.20
N GLU A 515 46.91 -0.55 -0.39
CA GLU A 515 47.35 -1.94 -0.38
C GLU A 515 47.08 -2.63 -1.72
N LEU A 516 45.91 -2.38 -2.33
CA LEU A 516 45.54 -2.94 -3.64
C LEU A 516 46.40 -2.34 -4.76
N LYS A 517 46.66 -1.04 -4.74
CA LYS A 517 47.60 -0.40 -5.69
C LYS A 517 49.01 -0.96 -5.57
N ALA A 518 49.49 -1.20 -4.35
CA ALA A 518 50.79 -1.82 -4.11
C ALA A 518 50.84 -3.27 -4.63
N LEU A 519 49.76 -4.04 -4.43
CA LEU A 519 49.62 -5.40 -4.96
C LEU A 519 49.68 -5.42 -6.50
N VAL A 520 48.95 -4.53 -7.17
CA VAL A 520 48.92 -4.42 -8.64
C VAL A 520 50.27 -4.00 -9.21
N ALA A 521 51.04 -3.19 -8.48
CA ALA A 521 52.39 -2.77 -8.88
C ALA A 521 53.46 -3.85 -8.69
N ASP A 522 53.20 -4.88 -7.88
CA ASP A 522 54.14 -5.95 -7.58
C ASP A 522 54.12 -7.04 -8.66
N LYS A 523 55.17 -7.08 -9.47
CA LYS A 523 55.33 -8.06 -10.56
C LYS A 523 55.46 -9.50 -10.06
N ASP A 524 55.93 -9.71 -8.84
CA ASP A 524 56.04 -11.06 -8.27
C ASP A 524 54.67 -11.60 -7.85
N LYS A 525 53.68 -10.72 -7.69
CA LYS A 525 52.29 -11.08 -7.39
C LYS A 525 51.45 -11.30 -8.63
N TRP A 526 51.85 -10.77 -9.77
CA TRP A 526 51.13 -10.98 -11.03
C TRP A 526 51.15 -12.46 -11.45
N GLN A 527 49.97 -12.99 -11.82
CA GLN A 527 49.79 -14.41 -12.17
C GLN A 527 49.50 -14.61 -13.64
N LEU A 528 48.54 -13.85 -14.19
CA LEU A 528 48.24 -13.80 -15.62
C LEU A 528 47.48 -12.52 -15.95
N SER A 529 47.54 -12.12 -17.21
CA SER A 529 46.61 -11.14 -17.77
C SER A 529 46.04 -11.64 -19.10
N TYR A 530 44.80 -11.32 -19.41
CA TYR A 530 44.33 -11.41 -20.79
C TYR A 530 43.59 -10.15 -21.22
N ARG A 531 43.88 -9.71 -22.45
CA ARG A 531 43.21 -8.60 -23.12
C ARG A 531 42.26 -9.17 -24.16
N VAL A 532 40.99 -8.79 -24.10
CA VAL A 532 39.97 -9.22 -25.05
C VAL A 532 39.46 -8.01 -25.83
N LYS A 533 39.52 -8.13 -27.16
CA LYS A 533 38.92 -7.17 -28.07
C LYS A 533 37.77 -7.80 -28.84
N THR A 534 36.66 -7.08 -28.94
CA THR A 534 35.54 -7.47 -29.79
C THR A 534 35.41 -6.54 -30.98
N LYS A 535 34.74 -7.02 -32.03
CA LYS A 535 34.50 -6.26 -33.25
C LYS A 535 33.63 -5.05 -32.94
N LYS A 536 34.03 -3.92 -33.50
CA LYS A 536 33.17 -2.75 -33.63
C LYS A 536 31.92 -3.09 -34.44
N THR A 537 30.76 -2.66 -33.97
CA THR A 537 29.50 -2.69 -34.72
C THR A 537 29.06 -1.25 -35.03
N ASP A 538 27.89 -1.10 -35.63
CA ASP A 538 27.23 0.21 -35.79
C ASP A 538 26.77 0.82 -34.46
N LYS A 539 26.65 0.00 -33.40
CA LYS A 539 26.14 0.40 -32.08
C LYS A 539 27.20 0.47 -30.98
N THR A 540 28.31 -0.25 -31.11
CA THR A 540 29.39 -0.26 -30.12
C THR A 540 30.76 -0.20 -30.76
N GLU A 541 31.72 0.48 -30.12
CA GLU A 541 33.15 0.44 -30.50
C GLU A 541 33.77 -0.94 -30.28
N GLY A 542 33.04 -1.87 -29.64
CA GLY A 542 33.57 -3.13 -29.18
C GLY A 542 34.20 -2.98 -27.79
N ILE A 543 34.41 -4.12 -27.13
CA ILE A 543 35.12 -4.20 -25.87
C ILE A 543 36.62 -4.16 -26.16
N ASP A 544 37.39 -3.51 -25.28
CA ASP A 544 38.86 -3.60 -25.23
C ASP A 544 39.29 -3.69 -23.76
N ASN A 545 38.97 -4.83 -23.13
CA ASN A 545 39.15 -5.03 -21.69
C ASN A 545 40.43 -5.81 -21.40
N VAL A 546 41.18 -5.40 -20.38
CA VAL A 546 42.32 -6.13 -19.83
C VAL A 546 41.95 -6.68 -18.46
N TYR A 547 41.88 -7.99 -18.35
CA TYR A 547 41.67 -8.72 -17.10
C TYR A 547 43.04 -9.13 -16.55
N SER A 548 43.36 -8.78 -15.32
CA SER A 548 44.64 -9.13 -14.69
C SER A 548 44.43 -9.72 -13.31
N PHE A 549 45.24 -10.71 -12.97
CA PHE A 549 45.10 -11.47 -11.73
C PHE A 549 46.40 -11.39 -10.92
N TYR A 550 46.24 -11.03 -9.65
CA TYR A 550 47.36 -10.86 -8.72
C TYR A 550 47.14 -11.73 -7.49
N GLN A 551 48.18 -12.41 -7.02
CA GLN A 551 48.09 -13.27 -5.84
C GLN A 551 47.80 -12.43 -4.58
N LEU A 552 46.57 -12.51 -4.09
CA LEU A 552 46.12 -11.83 -2.88
C LEU A 552 46.44 -12.65 -1.62
N GLY A 553 46.29 -13.97 -1.71
CA GLY A 553 46.57 -14.92 -0.63
C GLY A 553 46.95 -16.30 -1.16
N GLU A 554 46.87 -17.34 -0.31
CA GLU A 554 47.19 -18.71 -0.72
C GLU A 554 46.18 -19.28 -1.74
N SER A 555 44.90 -18.95 -1.57
CA SER A 555 43.79 -19.48 -2.37
C SER A 555 43.05 -18.42 -3.18
N ASN A 556 43.41 -17.14 -3.03
CA ASN A 556 42.66 -16.01 -3.56
C ASN A 556 43.54 -15.15 -4.48
N SER A 557 42.97 -14.73 -5.60
CA SER A 557 43.60 -13.88 -6.59
C SER A 557 42.75 -12.63 -6.81
N TYR A 558 43.33 -11.46 -6.57
CA TYR A 558 42.69 -10.18 -6.83
C TYR A 558 42.54 -9.97 -8.34
N LEU A 559 41.33 -9.61 -8.77
CA LEU A 559 40.99 -9.35 -10.17
C LEU A 559 40.99 -7.84 -10.40
N THR A 560 41.66 -7.40 -11.46
CA THR A 560 41.44 -6.08 -12.04
C THR A 560 40.92 -6.18 -13.47
N ILE A 561 40.01 -5.28 -13.83
CA ILE A 561 39.53 -5.05 -15.19
C ILE A 561 39.90 -3.62 -15.57
N ASN A 562 40.72 -3.46 -16.61
CA ASN A 562 41.27 -2.17 -17.04
C ASN A 562 42.05 -1.41 -15.95
N GLY A 563 42.63 -2.16 -15.00
CA GLY A 563 43.42 -1.62 -13.90
C GLY A 563 42.63 -1.29 -12.62
N GLY A 564 41.30 -1.16 -12.70
CA GLY A 564 40.42 -1.05 -11.53
C GLY A 564 39.97 -2.43 -11.04
N GLY A 565 39.71 -2.56 -9.74
CA GLY A 565 39.27 -3.83 -9.17
C GLY A 565 38.70 -3.65 -7.77
N GLU A 566 37.82 -4.57 -7.40
CA GLU A 566 37.15 -4.59 -6.10
C GLU A 566 37.07 -6.01 -5.52
N PHE A 567 37.19 -7.03 -6.40
CA PHE A 567 36.85 -8.40 -6.06
C PHE A 567 38.05 -9.35 -6.24
N TYR A 568 37.91 -10.53 -5.65
CA TYR A 568 38.84 -11.64 -5.87
C TYR A 568 38.12 -12.87 -6.44
N VAL A 569 38.93 -13.71 -7.07
CA VAL A 569 38.56 -15.03 -7.59
C VAL A 569 39.42 -16.09 -6.91
N LEU A 570 39.09 -17.38 -7.07
CA LEU A 570 39.94 -18.44 -6.55
C LEU A 570 41.19 -18.62 -7.42
N THR A 571 42.36 -18.67 -6.78
CA THR A 571 43.66 -18.84 -7.48
C THR A 571 43.72 -20.10 -8.33
N LYS A 572 43.03 -21.19 -7.92
CA LYS A 572 42.96 -22.41 -8.71
C LYS A 572 42.34 -22.19 -10.10
N GLU A 573 41.37 -21.29 -10.23
CA GLU A 573 40.73 -20.98 -11.52
C GLU A 573 41.68 -20.20 -12.42
N VAL A 574 42.42 -19.24 -11.83
CA VAL A 574 43.46 -18.46 -12.52
C VAL A 574 44.58 -19.37 -13.04
N VAL A 575 45.07 -20.28 -12.20
CA VAL A 575 46.09 -21.27 -12.59
C VAL A 575 45.59 -22.13 -13.75
N LYS A 576 44.34 -22.58 -13.70
CA LYS A 576 43.74 -23.42 -14.73
C LYS A 576 43.62 -22.70 -16.08
N ILE A 577 43.28 -21.40 -16.09
CA ILE A 577 43.31 -20.57 -17.30
C ILE A 577 44.72 -20.54 -17.91
N ALA A 578 45.75 -20.32 -17.09
CA ALA A 578 47.14 -20.29 -17.56
C ALA A 578 47.61 -21.66 -18.11
N GLU A 579 47.23 -22.76 -17.44
CA GLU A 579 47.50 -24.13 -17.90
C GLU A 579 46.81 -24.41 -19.24
N TYR A 580 45.53 -24.05 -19.37
CA TYR A 580 44.77 -24.24 -20.60
C TYR A 580 45.35 -23.43 -21.76
N ALA A 581 45.79 -22.19 -21.52
CA ALA A 581 46.47 -21.39 -22.54
C ALA A 581 47.77 -22.07 -23.03
N LYS A 582 48.55 -22.67 -22.12
CA LYS A 582 49.77 -23.42 -22.46
C LYS A 582 49.46 -24.68 -23.26
N MET A 583 48.45 -25.45 -22.83
CA MET A 583 48.00 -26.65 -23.54
C MET A 583 47.52 -26.31 -24.95
N LEU A 584 46.75 -25.22 -25.08
CA LEU A 584 46.27 -24.71 -26.35
C LEU A 584 47.42 -24.40 -27.31
N TRP A 585 48.46 -23.71 -26.82
CA TRP A 585 49.65 -23.46 -27.61
C TRP A 585 50.34 -24.76 -28.02
N ASN A 586 50.57 -25.68 -27.09
CA ASN A 586 51.28 -26.94 -27.34
C ASN A 586 50.50 -27.93 -28.25
N GLY A 587 49.22 -27.66 -28.56
CA GLY A 587 48.35 -28.59 -29.25
C GLY A 587 47.95 -29.79 -28.39
N GLU A 588 48.03 -29.64 -27.08
CA GLU A 588 47.60 -30.63 -26.10
C GLU A 588 46.07 -30.56 -25.92
N LYS A 589 45.45 -31.71 -25.65
CA LYS A 589 44.00 -31.78 -25.46
C LYS A 589 43.63 -31.26 -24.07
N ILE A 590 42.83 -30.22 -24.01
CA ILE A 590 42.15 -29.75 -22.80
C ILE A 590 41.02 -30.75 -22.50
N VAL A 591 41.10 -31.41 -21.35
CA VAL A 591 40.11 -32.38 -20.87
C VAL A 591 39.60 -31.89 -19.53
N GLU A 592 38.29 -31.68 -19.44
CA GLU A 592 37.63 -31.28 -18.20
C GLU A 592 37.31 -32.48 -17.30
#